data_AF-A0A6V7BK66-F1
#
_entry.id   AF-A0A6V7BK66-F1
#
_cell.length_a   1.000
_cell.length_b   1.000
_cell.length_c   1.000
_cell.angle_alpha   90.00
_cell.angle_beta   90.00
_cell.angle_gamma   90.00
#
_symmetry.space_group_name_H-M   'P 1'
#
loop_
_entity.id
_entity.type
_entity.pdbx_description
1 polymer ?
#
loop_
_entity_poly.entity_id
_entity_poly.type
_entity_poly.pdbx_seq_one_letter_code
_entity_poly.pdbx_strand_id
1 'polypeptide(L)'
;MAHKAYTFDFLATVSEQLVKDLDALHVSPLNTATLTALAQYQANSNAKQGVYLLYLAGLPVYLGKAEDVADRLGQHLRKMSGRKNLTLADVGYKALLLDKSMSTAANESVLIAIFRRSHGAMWNGKGFGPKDPGQERDTTRPSFFDQTYPIEDLWPVNFTSNSVTAAVLLEAVKQAVPYTFRFDVREAGSTIVDLTGIPRNARALLRAAVKALGPGWKGAVLAYGMVLYRTDKQYRFGEEILP
;
A
#
# COMPACT_ATOMS: atom_id res chain seq x y z
N MET A 1 48.36 -28.06 -3.39
CA MET A 1 47.26 -28.92 -2.90
C MET A 1 46.32 -29.22 -4.07
N ALA A 2 45.94 -30.48 -4.28
CA ALA A 2 45.25 -30.95 -5.50
C ALA A 2 43.79 -31.41 -5.25
N HIS A 3 43.17 -30.92 -4.17
CA HIS A 3 41.76 -31.17 -3.87
C HIS A 3 41.15 -29.93 -3.24
N LYS A 4 39.88 -29.67 -3.53
CA LYS A 4 39.08 -28.56 -3.00
C LYS A 4 37.67 -29.07 -2.68
N ALA A 5 37.08 -28.58 -1.60
CA ALA A 5 35.67 -28.81 -1.30
C ALA A 5 34.78 -28.07 -2.31
N TYR A 6 33.82 -28.78 -2.90
CA TYR A 6 32.74 -28.18 -3.69
C TYR A 6 31.58 -27.82 -2.76
N THR A 7 31.07 -26.60 -2.89
CA THR A 7 29.88 -26.13 -2.16
C THR A 7 28.91 -25.57 -3.19
N PHE A 8 27.74 -26.19 -3.31
CA PHE A 8 26.65 -25.70 -4.15
C PHE A 8 25.62 -25.00 -3.29
N ASP A 9 25.43 -23.72 -3.52
CA ASP A 9 24.33 -22.96 -2.92
C ASP A 9 23.17 -22.94 -3.92
N PHE A 10 22.26 -23.89 -3.74
CA PHE A 10 21.05 -24.00 -4.57
C PHE A 10 20.20 -22.72 -4.52
N LEU A 11 20.05 -22.11 -3.35
CA LEU A 11 19.18 -20.94 -3.17
C LEU A 11 19.78 -19.71 -3.85
N ALA A 12 21.09 -19.49 -3.74
CA ALA A 12 21.78 -18.42 -4.44
C ALA A 12 21.69 -18.61 -5.96
N THR A 13 21.95 -19.83 -6.45
CA THR A 13 21.92 -20.16 -7.89
C THR A 13 20.53 -19.92 -8.49
N VAL A 14 19.46 -20.40 -7.83
CA VAL A 14 18.08 -20.16 -8.27
C VAL A 14 17.76 -18.67 -8.24
N SER A 15 18.16 -17.95 -7.19
CA SER A 15 17.91 -16.51 -7.08
C SER A 15 18.59 -15.71 -8.19
N GLU A 16 19.83 -16.05 -8.57
CA GLU A 16 20.54 -15.43 -9.69
C GLU A 16 19.84 -15.69 -11.02
N GLN A 17 19.35 -16.91 -11.25
CA GLN A 17 18.56 -17.22 -12.44
C GLN A 17 17.26 -16.40 -12.49
N LEU A 18 16.52 -16.32 -11.37
CA LEU A 18 15.29 -15.53 -11.28
C LEU A 18 15.54 -14.03 -11.54
N VAL A 19 16.66 -13.49 -11.06
CA VAL A 19 17.05 -12.10 -11.33
C VAL A 19 17.31 -11.90 -12.82
N LYS A 20 18.07 -12.80 -13.45
CA LYS A 20 18.36 -12.75 -14.89
C LYS A 20 17.07 -12.80 -15.73
N ASP A 21 16.16 -13.71 -15.38
CA ASP A 21 14.89 -13.86 -16.08
C ASP A 21 13.98 -12.64 -15.86
N LEU A 22 13.96 -12.06 -14.66
CA LEU A 22 13.25 -10.80 -14.37
C LEU A 22 13.83 -9.64 -15.18
N ASP A 23 15.15 -9.53 -15.26
CA ASP A 23 15.81 -8.43 -15.98
C ASP A 23 15.53 -8.47 -17.47
N ALA A 24 15.43 -9.67 -18.05
CA ALA A 24 15.10 -9.89 -19.45
C ALA A 24 13.66 -9.49 -19.83
N LEU A 25 12.74 -9.41 -18.87
CA LEU A 25 11.36 -8.99 -19.13
C LEU A 25 11.26 -7.50 -19.43
N HIS A 26 10.29 -7.13 -20.28
CA HIS A 26 9.88 -5.74 -20.44
C HIS A 26 9.07 -5.27 -19.23
N VAL A 27 9.19 -3.98 -18.90
CA VAL A 27 8.37 -3.35 -17.87
C VAL A 27 6.96 -3.13 -18.43
N SER A 28 5.97 -3.73 -17.78
CA SER A 28 4.56 -3.48 -18.05
C SER A 28 4.08 -2.30 -17.21
N PRO A 29 3.24 -1.38 -17.72
CA PRO A 29 2.64 -0.35 -16.87
C PRO A 29 1.77 -1.01 -15.80
N LEU A 30 1.76 -0.46 -14.58
CA LEU A 30 0.91 -0.97 -13.50
C LEU A 30 -0.47 -0.30 -13.59
N ASN A 31 -1.42 -0.98 -14.23
CA ASN A 31 -2.80 -0.50 -14.34
C ASN A 31 -3.78 -1.68 -14.40
N THR A 32 -5.09 -1.39 -14.37
CA THR A 32 -6.12 -2.42 -14.37
C THR A 32 -6.03 -3.36 -15.57
N ALA A 33 -5.75 -2.83 -16.78
CA ALA A 33 -5.71 -3.63 -18.00
C ALA A 33 -4.57 -4.66 -17.97
N THR A 34 -3.36 -4.25 -17.59
CA THR A 34 -2.21 -5.17 -17.50
C THR A 34 -2.35 -6.16 -16.35
N LEU A 35 -3.02 -5.78 -15.25
CA LEU A 35 -3.31 -6.71 -14.15
C LEU A 35 -4.38 -7.73 -14.51
N THR A 36 -5.40 -7.35 -15.29
CA THR A 36 -6.37 -8.30 -15.84
C THR A 36 -5.69 -9.31 -16.76
N ALA A 37 -4.80 -8.85 -17.64
CA ALA A 37 -4.03 -9.73 -18.51
C ALA A 37 -3.12 -10.68 -17.71
N LEU A 38 -2.47 -10.18 -16.66
CA LEU A 38 -1.66 -11.02 -15.75
C LEU A 38 -2.52 -12.07 -15.04
N ALA A 39 -3.70 -11.70 -14.52
CA ALA A 39 -4.60 -12.63 -13.86
C ALA A 39 -5.09 -13.74 -14.81
N GLN A 40 -5.38 -13.39 -16.08
CA GLN A 40 -5.70 -14.36 -17.13
C GLN A 40 -4.53 -15.29 -17.42
N TYR A 41 -3.31 -14.74 -17.52
CA TYR A 41 -2.10 -15.54 -17.72
C TYR A 41 -1.85 -16.50 -16.54
N GLN A 42 -2.05 -16.04 -15.30
CA GLN A 42 -1.98 -16.89 -14.10
C GLN A 42 -2.98 -18.05 -14.13
N ALA A 43 -4.21 -17.80 -14.59
CA ALA A 43 -5.23 -18.84 -14.73
C ALA A 43 -4.85 -19.87 -15.82
N ASN A 44 -4.41 -19.39 -16.98
CA ASN A 44 -4.06 -20.26 -18.12
C ASN A 44 -2.82 -21.11 -17.86
N SER A 45 -1.85 -20.57 -17.12
CA SER A 45 -0.59 -21.26 -16.77
C SER A 45 -0.71 -22.13 -15.51
N ASN A 46 -1.84 -22.07 -14.80
CA ASN A 46 -2.01 -22.68 -13.47
C ASN A 46 -0.88 -22.30 -12.48
N ALA A 47 -0.37 -21.08 -12.60
CA ALA A 47 0.69 -20.53 -11.76
C ALA A 47 0.25 -19.16 -11.24
N LYS A 48 -0.01 -19.03 -9.94
CA LYS A 48 -0.40 -17.75 -9.33
C LYS A 48 0.72 -17.12 -8.51
N GLN A 49 1.57 -17.97 -7.95
CA GLN A 49 2.64 -17.59 -7.07
C GLN A 49 3.81 -17.06 -7.88
N GLY A 50 4.55 -16.10 -7.34
CA GLY A 50 5.71 -15.58 -8.03
C GLY A 50 6.42 -14.45 -7.35
N VAL A 51 7.38 -13.89 -8.07
CA VAL A 51 8.16 -12.71 -7.69
C VAL A 51 7.87 -11.57 -8.65
N TYR A 52 7.87 -10.35 -8.15
CA TYR A 52 7.64 -9.15 -8.93
C TYR A 52 8.58 -8.04 -8.51
N LEU A 53 8.83 -7.14 -9.45
CA LEU A 53 9.64 -5.94 -9.26
C LEU A 53 8.82 -4.74 -9.72
N LEU A 54 8.56 -3.81 -8.81
CA LEU A 54 7.96 -2.53 -9.11
C LEU A 54 9.01 -1.54 -9.58
N TYR A 55 8.60 -0.73 -10.54
CA TYR A 55 9.36 0.37 -11.11
C TYR A 55 8.62 1.67 -10.89
N LEU A 56 9.37 2.75 -10.66
CA LEU A 56 8.88 4.13 -10.67
C LEU A 56 9.81 4.95 -11.55
N ALA A 57 9.26 5.61 -12.57
CA ALA A 57 10.01 6.41 -13.54
C ALA A 57 11.23 5.66 -14.12
N GLY A 58 11.03 4.38 -14.46
CA GLY A 58 12.07 3.51 -15.05
C GLY A 58 13.09 2.92 -14.06
N LEU A 59 13.03 3.27 -12.77
CA LEU A 59 13.93 2.73 -11.74
C LEU A 59 13.26 1.65 -10.92
N PRO A 60 13.92 0.51 -10.63
CA PRO A 60 13.39 -0.49 -9.72
C PRO A 60 13.34 0.06 -8.30
N VAL A 61 12.18 -0.04 -7.67
CA VAL A 61 11.91 0.53 -6.35
C VAL A 61 11.43 -0.49 -5.33
N TYR A 62 10.87 -1.64 -5.71
CA TYR A 62 10.44 -2.62 -4.73
C TYR A 62 10.37 -4.02 -5.32
N LEU A 63 11.03 -4.98 -4.67
CA LEU A 63 10.91 -6.39 -5.00
C LEU A 63 9.96 -7.06 -4.01
N GLY A 64 9.09 -7.94 -4.48
CA GLY A 64 8.23 -8.71 -3.59
C GLY A 64 7.95 -10.11 -4.11
N LYS A 65 7.49 -10.94 -3.19
CA LYS A 65 6.94 -12.26 -3.46
C LYS A 65 5.46 -12.30 -3.08
N ALA A 66 4.66 -13.09 -3.80
CA ALA A 66 3.24 -13.26 -3.53
C ALA A 66 2.75 -14.65 -3.92
N GLU A 67 1.73 -15.15 -3.21
CA GLU A 67 0.99 -16.36 -3.58
C GLU A 67 0.03 -16.13 -4.75
N ASP A 68 -0.41 -14.89 -4.93
CA ASP A 68 -1.12 -14.41 -6.10
C ASP A 68 -0.52 -13.05 -6.51
N VAL A 69 0.24 -13.05 -7.61
CA VAL A 69 1.01 -11.87 -8.04
C VAL A 69 0.08 -10.75 -8.52
N ALA A 70 -0.94 -11.06 -9.33
CA ALA A 70 -1.91 -10.09 -9.82
C ALA A 70 -2.68 -9.43 -8.67
N ASP A 71 -3.18 -10.21 -7.71
CA ASP A 71 -3.86 -9.66 -6.54
C ASP A 71 -2.93 -8.75 -5.73
N ARG A 72 -1.69 -9.18 -5.47
CA ARG A 72 -0.74 -8.38 -4.69
C ARG A 72 -0.34 -7.09 -5.39
N LEU A 73 -0.12 -7.12 -6.71
CA LEU A 73 0.13 -5.93 -7.50
C LEU A 73 -1.10 -5.01 -7.56
N GLY A 74 -2.32 -5.57 -7.58
CA GLY A 74 -3.56 -4.80 -7.44
C GLY A 74 -3.66 -4.05 -6.11
N GLN A 75 -3.26 -4.69 -5.00
CA GLN A 75 -3.16 -4.02 -3.70
C GLN A 75 -2.15 -2.87 -3.74
N HIS A 76 -1.01 -3.04 -4.40
CA HIS A 76 -0.01 -1.98 -4.56
C HIS A 76 -0.51 -0.85 -5.45
N LEU A 77 -1.17 -1.15 -6.57
CA LEU A 77 -1.82 -0.16 -7.43
C LEU A 77 -2.81 0.69 -6.63
N ARG A 78 -3.68 0.04 -5.84
CA ARG A 78 -4.60 0.75 -4.94
C ARG A 78 -3.82 1.61 -3.94
N LYS A 79 -2.83 1.05 -3.24
CA LYS A 79 -2.03 1.82 -2.26
C LYS A 79 -1.36 3.06 -2.87
N MET A 80 -0.81 2.94 -4.08
CA MET A 80 -0.09 4.00 -4.77
C MET A 80 -1.03 5.04 -5.39
N SER A 81 -2.23 4.65 -5.82
CA SER A 81 -3.22 5.61 -6.35
C SER A 81 -3.59 6.68 -5.34
N GLY A 82 -3.56 6.30 -4.06
CA GLY A 82 -3.85 7.17 -2.93
C GLY A 82 -2.72 8.05 -2.44
N ARG A 83 -1.60 8.18 -3.16
CA ARG A 83 -0.42 8.89 -2.66
C ARG A 83 -0.16 10.18 -3.44
N LYS A 84 0.33 11.19 -2.72
CA LYS A 84 0.92 12.41 -3.27
C LYS A 84 2.35 12.14 -3.73
N ASN A 85 2.88 13.04 -4.56
CA ASN A 85 4.24 13.00 -5.10
C ASN A 85 4.57 11.72 -5.90
N LEU A 86 3.53 11.00 -6.36
CA LEU A 86 3.65 9.77 -7.12
C LEU A 86 2.72 9.85 -8.33
N THR A 87 3.28 9.75 -9.53
CA THR A 87 2.52 9.68 -10.77
C THR A 87 2.29 8.21 -11.14
N LEU A 88 1.04 7.74 -11.10
CA LEU A 88 0.73 6.34 -11.40
C LEU A 88 1.12 5.90 -12.81
N ALA A 89 1.09 6.82 -13.78
CA ALA A 89 1.49 6.54 -15.15
C ALA A 89 2.98 6.16 -15.27
N ASP A 90 3.81 6.58 -14.31
CA ASP A 90 5.24 6.26 -14.25
C ASP A 90 5.53 4.96 -13.49
N VAL A 91 4.49 4.29 -12.98
CA VAL A 91 4.62 3.04 -12.25
C VAL A 91 4.52 1.87 -13.20
N GLY A 92 5.51 0.98 -13.13
CA GLY A 92 5.53 -0.25 -13.89
C GLY A 92 5.83 -1.46 -13.02
N TYR A 93 5.72 -2.64 -13.61
CA TYR A 93 6.12 -3.88 -12.96
C TYR A 93 6.73 -4.87 -13.96
N LYS A 94 7.56 -5.76 -13.42
CA LYS A 94 7.93 -7.04 -14.03
C LYS A 94 7.48 -8.15 -13.08
N ALA A 95 7.06 -9.28 -13.62
CA ALA A 95 6.60 -10.41 -12.82
C ALA A 95 7.05 -11.74 -13.44
N LEU A 96 7.59 -12.63 -12.60
CA LEU A 96 7.82 -14.03 -12.92
C LEU A 96 6.90 -14.89 -12.08
N LEU A 97 6.08 -15.69 -12.75
CA LEU A 97 5.27 -16.72 -12.12
C LEU A 97 6.11 -17.97 -11.91
N LEU A 98 5.96 -18.57 -10.75
CA LEU A 98 6.74 -19.70 -10.31
C LEU A 98 5.82 -20.89 -10.11
N ASP A 99 6.28 -22.07 -10.53
CA ASP A 99 5.67 -23.31 -10.07
C ASP A 99 5.87 -23.47 -8.54
N LYS A 100 5.13 -24.42 -7.97
CA LYS A 100 5.09 -24.64 -6.50
C LYS A 100 6.47 -25.00 -5.91
N SER A 101 7.27 -25.80 -6.63
CA SER A 101 8.62 -26.18 -6.21
C SER A 101 9.58 -25.00 -6.25
N MET A 102 9.57 -24.23 -7.33
CA MET A 102 10.44 -23.07 -7.53
C MET A 102 10.09 -21.93 -6.60
N SER A 103 8.81 -21.74 -6.28
CA SER A 103 8.45 -20.74 -5.29
C SER A 103 9.04 -21.04 -3.92
N THR A 104 9.10 -22.31 -3.50
CA THR A 104 9.72 -22.67 -2.21
C THR A 104 11.22 -22.33 -2.21
N ALA A 105 11.89 -22.48 -3.35
CA ALA A 105 13.30 -22.14 -3.52
C ALA A 105 13.56 -20.62 -3.67
N ALA A 106 12.59 -19.83 -4.12
CA ALA A 106 12.71 -18.39 -4.27
C ALA A 106 12.81 -17.68 -2.91
N ASN A 107 14.03 -17.39 -2.48
CA ASN A 107 14.32 -16.69 -1.24
C ASN A 107 14.27 -15.17 -1.45
N GLU A 108 13.22 -14.53 -0.93
CA GLU A 108 13.00 -13.09 -1.07
C GLU A 108 14.14 -12.25 -0.47
N SER A 109 14.75 -12.68 0.64
CA SER A 109 15.85 -11.95 1.26
C SER A 109 17.12 -11.97 0.39
N VAL A 110 17.42 -13.11 -0.25
CA VAL A 110 18.53 -13.22 -1.20
C VAL A 110 18.27 -12.38 -2.44
N LEU A 111 17.06 -12.44 -3.01
CA LEU A 111 16.67 -11.62 -4.16
C LEU A 111 16.79 -10.11 -3.85
N ILE A 112 16.28 -9.66 -2.70
CA ILE A 112 16.42 -8.26 -2.25
C ILE A 112 17.90 -7.90 -2.11
N ALA A 113 18.73 -8.78 -1.54
CA ALA A 113 20.16 -8.52 -1.36
C ALA A 113 20.88 -8.38 -2.71
N ILE A 114 20.55 -9.21 -3.70
CA ILE A 114 21.11 -9.11 -5.06
C ILE A 114 20.70 -7.77 -5.69
N PHE A 115 19.40 -7.44 -5.71
CA PHE A 115 18.92 -6.19 -6.33
C PHE A 115 19.49 -4.93 -5.65
N ARG A 116 19.66 -4.93 -4.33
CA ARG A 116 20.22 -3.79 -3.60
C ARG A 116 21.68 -3.49 -3.96
N ARG A 117 22.45 -4.45 -4.46
CA ARG A 117 23.84 -4.21 -4.91
C ARG A 117 23.89 -3.25 -6.09
N SER A 118 22.89 -3.33 -6.97
CA SER A 118 22.80 -2.51 -8.19
C SER A 118 21.80 -1.35 -8.06
N HIS A 119 20.91 -1.39 -7.05
CA HIS A 119 19.83 -0.42 -6.88
C HIS A 119 19.67 0.03 -5.41
N GLY A 120 20.30 1.15 -5.06
CA GLY A 120 20.25 1.70 -3.68
C GLY A 120 18.89 2.32 -3.28
N ALA A 121 18.04 2.62 -4.25
CA ALA A 121 16.76 3.32 -4.06
C ALA A 121 15.62 2.42 -3.55
N MET A 122 15.84 1.12 -3.38
CA MET A 122 14.79 0.15 -3.03
C MET A 122 14.04 0.52 -1.74
N TRP A 123 12.71 0.39 -1.79
CA TRP A 123 11.74 0.61 -0.72
C TRP A 123 11.59 -0.61 0.20
N ASN A 124 12.17 -1.76 -0.14
CA ASN A 124 12.22 -2.92 0.76
C ASN A 124 12.79 -2.51 2.12
N GLY A 125 12.06 -2.78 3.20
CA GLY A 125 12.43 -2.35 4.56
C GLY A 125 12.22 -0.85 4.86
N LYS A 126 11.72 -0.05 3.92
CA LYS A 126 11.49 1.40 4.08
C LYS A 126 9.99 1.77 4.24
N GLY A 127 9.14 0.79 4.55
CA GLY A 127 7.72 1.00 4.90
C GLY A 127 6.71 0.76 3.79
N PHE A 128 7.13 0.41 2.57
CA PHE A 128 6.19 0.11 1.48
C PHE A 128 5.44 -1.22 1.65
N GLY A 129 6.13 -2.29 2.09
CA GLY A 129 5.57 -3.65 2.14
C GLY A 129 4.43 -3.92 3.15
N PRO A 130 4.47 -3.38 4.40
CA PRO A 130 3.44 -3.63 5.40
C PRO A 130 2.03 -3.17 4.97
N LYS A 131 1.00 -3.98 5.30
CA LYS A 131 -0.42 -3.73 4.95
C LYS A 131 -1.07 -2.67 5.86
N ASP A 132 -1.14 -2.92 7.16
CA ASP A 132 -1.62 -1.96 8.16
C ASP A 132 -0.82 -2.17 9.46
N PRO A 133 -0.22 -1.12 10.04
CA PRO A 133 0.52 -1.21 11.29
C PRO A 133 -0.31 -1.35 12.59
N GLY A 134 -1.64 -1.25 12.53
CA GLY A 134 -2.50 -1.29 13.72
C GLY A 134 -2.59 0.05 14.48
N GLN A 135 -3.56 0.18 15.39
CA GLN A 135 -3.90 1.43 16.09
C GLN A 135 -2.77 1.94 17.00
N GLU A 136 -2.00 1.03 17.62
CA GLU A 136 -0.88 1.38 18.49
C GLU A 136 0.28 2.08 17.77
N ARG A 137 0.24 2.14 16.43
CA ARG A 137 1.24 2.82 15.62
C ARG A 137 0.81 4.19 15.10
N ASP A 138 -0.40 4.66 15.41
CA ASP A 138 -0.90 5.99 14.99
C ASP A 138 -0.12 7.17 15.58
N THR A 139 0.61 6.95 16.66
CA THR A 139 1.44 7.97 17.32
C THR A 139 2.93 7.83 16.98
N THR A 140 3.30 6.89 16.12
CA THR A 140 4.70 6.59 15.78
C THR A 140 5.20 7.38 14.57
N ARG A 141 6.51 7.56 14.48
CA ARG A 141 7.14 8.26 13.36
C ARG A 141 6.84 7.51 12.04
N PRO A 142 6.37 8.20 10.99
CA PRO A 142 6.08 7.57 9.71
C PRO A 142 7.34 6.98 9.06
N SER A 143 7.15 5.96 8.23
CA SER A 143 8.25 5.35 7.47
C SER A 143 8.81 6.30 6.42
N PHE A 144 9.98 5.98 5.84
CA PHE A 144 10.52 6.74 4.72
C PHE A 144 9.53 6.80 3.54
N PHE A 145 8.88 5.68 3.21
CA PHE A 145 7.90 5.64 2.13
C PHE A 145 6.73 6.60 2.40
N ASP A 146 6.13 6.55 3.60
CA ASP A 146 4.97 7.39 3.91
C ASP A 146 5.33 8.88 4.04
N GLN A 147 6.55 9.21 4.46
CA GLN A 147 7.05 10.60 4.45
C GLN A 147 7.25 11.12 3.03
N THR A 148 7.76 10.28 2.13
CA THR A 148 8.05 10.66 0.74
C THR A 148 6.77 10.74 -0.09
N TYR A 149 5.88 9.76 0.10
CA TYR A 149 4.62 9.58 -0.62
C TYR A 149 3.46 9.53 0.39
N PRO A 150 3.10 10.68 1.00
CA PRO A 150 2.00 10.74 1.95
C PRO A 150 0.66 10.53 1.23
N ILE A 151 -0.40 10.29 1.98
CA ILE A 151 -1.74 10.12 1.39
C ILE A 151 -2.26 11.37 0.68
N GLU A 152 -3.09 11.15 -0.34
CA GLU A 152 -3.96 12.17 -0.92
C GLU A 152 -5.18 12.36 -0.02
N ASP A 153 -5.09 13.30 0.91
CA ASP A 153 -6.13 13.57 1.90
C ASP A 153 -7.32 14.37 1.35
N LEU A 154 -7.20 14.97 0.17
CA LEU A 154 -8.31 15.54 -0.57
C LEU A 154 -8.95 14.54 -1.53
N TRP A 155 -8.77 13.23 -1.30
CA TRP A 155 -9.34 12.17 -2.12
C TRP A 155 -10.86 12.35 -2.28
N PRO A 156 -11.39 12.35 -3.51
CA PRO A 156 -12.81 12.52 -3.74
C PRO A 156 -13.60 11.32 -3.20
N VAL A 157 -14.71 11.61 -2.53
CA VAL A 157 -15.63 10.60 -2.00
C VAL A 157 -16.98 10.82 -2.66
N ASN A 158 -17.41 9.85 -3.47
CA ASN A 158 -18.71 9.93 -4.12
C ASN A 158 -19.82 9.70 -3.08
N PHE A 159 -20.35 10.80 -2.53
CA PHE A 159 -21.36 10.78 -1.48
C PHE A 159 -22.34 11.93 -1.66
N THR A 160 -23.62 11.62 -1.86
CA THR A 160 -24.62 12.58 -2.33
C THR A 160 -25.47 13.18 -1.22
N SER A 161 -25.61 12.51 -0.06
CA SER A 161 -26.47 13.02 1.01
C SER A 161 -25.87 14.24 1.71
N ASN A 162 -26.69 15.26 1.95
CA ASN A 162 -26.34 16.43 2.75
C ASN A 162 -26.58 16.23 4.26
N SER A 163 -27.19 15.13 4.68
CA SER A 163 -27.39 14.81 6.10
C SER A 163 -27.35 13.31 6.30
N VAL A 164 -26.52 12.84 7.22
CA VAL A 164 -26.31 11.41 7.46
C VAL A 164 -25.73 11.16 8.85
N THR A 165 -25.87 9.94 9.36
CA THR A 165 -25.21 9.54 10.61
C THR A 165 -23.69 9.44 10.43
N ALA A 166 -22.94 9.72 11.50
CA ALA A 166 -21.48 9.65 11.51
C ALA A 166 -20.97 8.26 11.12
N ALA A 167 -21.64 7.18 11.56
CA ALA A 167 -21.25 5.81 11.22
C ALA A 167 -21.32 5.55 9.70
N VAL A 168 -22.43 5.95 9.05
CA VAL A 168 -22.61 5.74 7.61
C VAL A 168 -21.63 6.60 6.81
N LEU A 169 -21.40 7.85 7.23
CA LEU A 169 -20.43 8.73 6.59
C LEU A 169 -19.01 8.15 6.64
N LEU A 170 -18.55 7.77 7.83
CA LEU A 170 -17.17 7.29 8.02
C LEU A 170 -16.92 5.96 7.32
N GLU A 171 -17.91 5.07 7.27
CA GLU A 171 -17.81 3.83 6.49
C GLU A 171 -17.75 4.11 4.98
N ALA A 172 -18.54 5.06 4.47
CA ALA A 172 -18.47 5.47 3.06
C ALA A 172 -17.09 6.06 2.71
N VAL A 173 -16.52 6.90 3.57
CA VAL A 173 -15.16 7.43 3.37
C VAL A 173 -14.14 6.29 3.36
N LYS A 174 -14.21 5.37 4.33
CA LYS A 174 -13.31 4.21 4.43
C LYS A 174 -13.31 3.32 3.19
N GLN A 175 -14.48 3.12 2.59
CA GLN A 175 -14.62 2.33 1.36
C GLN A 175 -14.06 3.06 0.13
N ALA A 176 -14.24 4.39 0.07
CA ALA A 176 -13.81 5.20 -1.05
C ALA A 176 -12.29 5.42 -1.09
N VAL A 177 -11.64 5.60 0.06
CA VAL A 177 -10.23 5.98 0.08
C VAL A 177 -9.29 4.79 -0.15
N PRO A 178 -8.23 4.97 -0.96
CA PRO A 178 -7.22 3.95 -1.27
C PRO A 178 -6.12 3.77 -0.20
N TYR A 179 -6.34 4.26 1.02
CA TYR A 179 -5.39 4.18 2.14
C TYR A 179 -6.11 3.81 3.43
N THR A 180 -5.35 3.65 4.51
CA THR A 180 -5.92 3.32 5.82
C THR A 180 -6.83 4.45 6.29
N PHE A 181 -8.09 4.13 6.54
CA PHE A 181 -9.04 5.00 7.22
C PHE A 181 -9.63 4.22 8.39
N ARG A 182 -9.35 4.64 9.62
CA ARG A 182 -9.85 3.97 10.81
C ARG A 182 -10.70 4.86 11.66
N PHE A 183 -11.69 4.27 12.29
CA PHE A 183 -12.52 4.97 13.25
C PHE A 183 -13.14 4.00 14.24
N ASP A 184 -13.55 4.52 15.39
CA ASP A 184 -14.43 3.83 16.33
C ASP A 184 -15.47 4.79 16.87
N VAL A 185 -16.66 4.76 16.27
CA VAL A 185 -17.80 5.60 16.65
C VAL A 185 -18.95 4.83 17.27
N ARG A 186 -18.70 3.65 17.87
CA ARG A 186 -19.78 2.78 18.41
C ARG A 186 -20.72 3.51 19.38
N GLU A 187 -20.19 4.44 20.18
CA GLU A 187 -20.97 5.20 21.17
C GLU A 187 -21.69 6.43 20.60
N ALA A 188 -21.32 6.90 19.40
CA ALA A 188 -21.80 8.16 18.83
C ALA A 188 -22.12 8.04 17.33
N GLY A 189 -22.32 6.83 16.84
CA GLY A 189 -22.48 6.54 15.42
C GLY A 189 -23.77 7.09 14.84
N SER A 190 -24.79 7.31 15.66
CA SER A 190 -26.09 7.89 15.29
C SER A 190 -26.08 9.42 15.20
N THR A 191 -25.00 10.09 15.62
CA THR A 191 -24.85 11.55 15.52
C THR A 191 -25.03 12.00 14.08
N ILE A 192 -25.93 12.95 13.85
CA ILE A 192 -26.19 13.51 12.52
C ILE A 192 -25.09 14.50 12.15
N VAL A 193 -24.52 14.30 10.97
CA VAL A 193 -23.53 15.18 10.35
C VAL A 193 -24.22 15.94 9.22
N ASP A 194 -24.32 17.26 9.35
CA ASP A 194 -24.73 18.15 8.27
C ASP A 194 -23.56 18.39 7.31
N LEU A 195 -23.79 18.09 6.05
CA LEU A 195 -22.81 18.15 4.97
C LEU A 195 -23.17 19.23 3.94
N THR A 196 -24.15 20.09 4.25
CA THR A 196 -24.51 21.25 3.43
C THR A 196 -23.29 22.17 3.26
N GLY A 197 -22.90 22.40 2.00
CA GLY A 197 -21.72 23.22 1.68
C GLY A 197 -20.36 22.57 2.00
N ILE A 198 -20.34 21.32 2.47
CA ILE A 198 -19.09 20.59 2.77
C ILE A 198 -18.55 19.93 1.49
N PRO A 199 -17.28 20.17 1.12
CA PRO A 199 -16.65 19.48 0.01
C PRO A 199 -16.66 17.95 0.18
N ARG A 200 -16.89 17.22 -0.91
CA ARG A 200 -16.96 15.75 -0.91
C ARG A 200 -15.58 15.11 -1.08
N ASN A 201 -14.68 15.42 -0.15
CA ASN A 201 -13.37 14.80 -0.05
C ASN A 201 -13.08 14.30 1.37
N ALA A 202 -12.16 13.34 1.50
CA ALA A 202 -11.90 12.62 2.74
C ALA A 202 -11.60 13.55 3.94
N ARG A 203 -10.70 14.53 3.77
CA ARG A 203 -10.36 15.50 4.82
C ARG A 203 -11.55 16.33 5.27
N ALA A 204 -12.34 16.87 4.35
CA ALA A 204 -13.50 17.70 4.67
C ALA A 204 -14.60 16.90 5.38
N LEU A 205 -14.88 15.68 4.92
CA LEU A 205 -15.87 14.79 5.53
C LEU A 205 -15.42 14.31 6.93
N LEU A 206 -14.14 14.01 7.10
CA LEU A 206 -13.56 13.70 8.41
C LEU A 206 -13.74 14.89 9.37
N ARG A 207 -13.43 16.11 8.94
CA ARG A 207 -13.61 17.33 9.74
C ARG A 207 -15.06 17.56 10.13
N ALA A 208 -16.00 17.37 9.20
CA ALA A 208 -17.43 17.50 9.48
C ALA A 208 -17.88 16.48 10.55
N ALA A 209 -17.42 15.23 10.44
CA ALA A 209 -17.72 14.20 11.44
C ALA A 209 -17.15 14.56 12.82
N VAL A 210 -15.88 14.97 12.92
CA VAL A 210 -15.26 15.36 14.21
C VAL A 210 -16.03 16.52 14.85
N LYS A 211 -16.36 17.55 14.07
CA LYS A 211 -17.14 18.70 14.55
C LYS A 211 -18.52 18.29 15.08
N ALA A 212 -19.23 17.42 14.36
CA ALA A 212 -20.55 16.94 14.78
C ALA A 212 -20.49 16.07 16.05
N LEU A 213 -19.46 15.25 16.19
CA LEU A 213 -19.26 14.38 17.36
C LEU A 213 -18.89 15.16 18.64
N GLY A 214 -18.24 16.32 18.49
CA GLY A 214 -18.03 17.26 19.59
C GLY A 214 -16.91 16.87 20.56
N PRO A 215 -16.89 17.47 21.78
CA PRO A 215 -15.79 17.34 22.72
C PRO A 215 -15.40 15.90 23.05
N GLY A 216 -14.08 15.63 23.10
CA GLY A 216 -13.50 14.31 23.37
C GLY A 216 -13.28 13.45 22.13
N TRP A 217 -13.84 13.82 20.98
CA TRP A 217 -13.57 13.21 19.68
C TRP A 217 -12.45 13.93 18.97
N LYS A 218 -11.56 13.16 18.33
CA LYS A 218 -10.41 13.68 17.60
C LYS A 218 -10.20 12.89 16.33
N GLY A 219 -10.02 13.60 15.22
CA GLY A 219 -9.50 13.05 13.98
C GLY A 219 -8.00 13.34 13.84
N ALA A 220 -7.32 12.60 12.96
CA ALA A 220 -5.98 12.99 12.52
C ALA A 220 -5.73 12.57 11.07
N VAL A 221 -4.99 13.42 10.36
CA VAL A 221 -4.39 13.11 9.05
C VAL A 221 -2.94 12.70 9.29
N LEU A 222 -2.65 11.42 9.09
CA LEU A 222 -1.34 10.82 9.23
C LEU A 222 -0.73 10.63 7.83
N ALA A 223 0.59 10.51 7.75
CA ALA A 223 1.27 10.32 6.45
C ALA A 223 0.77 9.08 5.67
N TYR A 224 0.31 8.03 6.37
CA TYR A 224 -0.14 6.78 5.76
C TYR A 224 -1.67 6.61 5.72
N GLY A 225 -2.44 7.52 6.31
CA GLY A 225 -3.88 7.30 6.50
C GLY A 225 -4.58 8.38 7.32
N MET A 226 -5.85 8.15 7.62
CA MET A 226 -6.65 9.00 8.51
C MET A 226 -7.28 8.18 9.62
N VAL A 227 -7.45 8.81 10.77
CA VAL A 227 -8.06 8.17 11.94
C VAL A 227 -9.08 9.08 12.62
N LEU A 228 -10.06 8.49 13.30
CA LEU A 228 -11.02 9.19 14.17
C LEU A 228 -11.36 8.35 15.40
N TYR A 229 -11.09 8.87 16.59
CA TYR A 229 -11.38 8.18 17.85
C TYR A 229 -11.83 9.15 18.93
N ARG A 230 -12.52 8.62 19.94
CA ARG A 230 -12.64 9.28 21.24
C ARG A 230 -11.34 9.07 22.01
N THR A 231 -10.51 10.10 22.14
CA THR A 231 -9.16 9.96 22.72
C THR A 231 -8.55 11.29 23.15
N ASP A 232 -7.68 11.23 24.14
CA ASP A 232 -6.78 12.30 24.58
C ASP A 232 -5.36 12.20 23.96
N LYS A 233 -5.07 11.12 23.23
CA LYS A 233 -3.77 10.88 22.59
C LYS A 233 -3.40 12.05 21.67
N GLN A 234 -2.10 12.35 21.64
CA GLN A 234 -1.52 13.35 20.75
C GLN A 234 -0.91 12.69 19.50
N TYR A 235 -1.33 13.12 18.32
CA TYR A 235 -0.79 12.67 17.04
C TYR A 235 0.38 13.54 16.60
N ARG A 236 1.51 13.40 17.29
CA ARG A 236 2.71 14.25 17.10
C ARG A 236 3.32 14.24 15.69
N PHE A 237 2.98 13.26 14.88
CA PHE A 237 3.48 13.10 13.50
C PHE A 237 2.36 13.22 12.45
N GLY A 238 1.21 13.78 12.82
CA GLY A 238 0.11 14.06 11.92
C GLY A 238 -0.53 15.42 12.20
N GLU A 239 -1.50 15.78 11.37
CA GLU A 239 -2.34 16.95 11.60
C GLU A 239 -3.57 16.54 12.41
N GLU A 240 -3.70 17.07 13.63
CA GLU A 240 -4.90 16.83 14.44
C GLU A 240 -6.09 17.63 13.89
N ILE A 241 -7.25 16.99 13.85
CA ILE A 241 -8.54 17.60 13.57
C ILE A 241 -9.34 17.54 14.87
N LEU A 242 -9.61 18.72 15.40
CA LEU A 242 -10.39 18.92 16.62
C LEU A 242 -11.82 19.39 16.26
N PRO A 243 -12.80 19.23 17.17
CA PRO A 243 -14.17 19.66 16.95
C PRO A 243 -14.32 21.17 16.68
#